data_AF-A0A958G0K1-F1
#
_entry.id   AF-A0A958G0K1-F1
#
_cell.length_a   1.000
_cell.length_b   1.000
_cell.length_c   1.000
_cell.angle_alpha   90.00
_cell.angle_beta   90.00
_cell.angle_gamma   90.00
#
_symmetry.space_group_name_H-M   'P 1'
#
loop_
_entity.id
_entity.type
_entity.pdbx_description
1 polymer ?
#
loop_
_entity_poly.entity_id
_entity_poly.type
_entity_poly.pdbx_seq_one_letter_code
_entity_poly.pdbx_strand_id
1 'polypeptide(L)'
;MDVFITTIVIILARIVDVTLGTLRLLSVVRGIRGLAFVLGLFEALVWVFAISKVYANLDQPLYMIAFALGFAIGNFVGLTLERRLAFGSQMARIFTRHSCDITPHFRNLGFGVTNFRGEGKDGPVDMLLVKAQRRKMPALLRAAKEHDPHCFYIVDEVTLSSEPNPKLLGARWWRNQALRK
;
A
#
# COMPACT_ATOMS: atom_id res chain seq x y z
N MET A 1 -8.24 -24.82 -35.42
CA MET A 1 -7.14 -24.36 -34.52
C MET A 1 -7.55 -23.12 -33.72
N ASP A 2 -8.72 -22.54 -34.01
CA ASP A 2 -9.25 -21.33 -33.38
C ASP A 2 -9.72 -21.51 -31.93
N VAL A 3 -10.14 -22.73 -31.55
CA VAL A 3 -10.67 -23.00 -30.20
C VAL A 3 -9.62 -22.81 -29.11
N PHE A 4 -8.40 -23.32 -29.31
CA PHE A 4 -7.32 -23.18 -28.33
C PHE A 4 -6.89 -21.71 -28.19
N ILE A 5 -6.75 -21.00 -29.31
CA ILE A 5 -6.40 -19.58 -29.33
C ILE A 5 -7.48 -18.75 -28.62
N THR A 6 -8.75 -19.01 -28.93
CA THR A 6 -9.89 -18.32 -28.32
C THR A 6 -9.96 -18.59 -26.81
N THR A 7 -9.73 -19.84 -26.39
CA THR A 7 -9.64 -20.23 -24.98
C THR A 7 -8.56 -19.43 -24.24
N ILE A 8 -7.35 -19.33 -24.81
CA ILE A 8 -6.25 -18.57 -24.20
C ILE A 8 -6.58 -17.08 -24.13
N VAL A 9 -7.17 -16.52 -25.19
CA VAL A 9 -7.60 -15.11 -25.22
C VAL A 9 -8.64 -14.83 -24.14
N ILE A 10 -9.62 -15.73 -23.92
CA ILE A 10 -10.61 -15.59 -22.85
C ILE A 10 -9.93 -15.60 -21.48
N ILE A 11 -9.00 -16.53 -21.24
CA ILE A 11 -8.26 -16.61 -19.98
C ILE A 11 -7.49 -15.31 -19.73
N LEU A 12 -6.71 -14.84 -20.70
CA LEU A 12 -5.92 -13.62 -20.58
C LEU A 12 -6.80 -12.39 -20.37
N ALA A 13 -7.89 -12.25 -21.13
CA ALA A 13 -8.83 -11.16 -20.98
C ALA A 13 -9.44 -11.15 -19.57
N ARG A 14 -9.81 -12.32 -19.02
CA ARG A 14 -10.33 -12.43 -17.64
C ARG A 14 -9.29 -12.16 -16.57
N ILE A 15 -8.04 -12.56 -16.77
CA ILE A 15 -6.95 -12.21 -15.85
C ILE A 15 -6.79 -10.68 -15.79
N VAL A 16 -6.77 -10.02 -16.95
CA VAL A 16 -6.65 -8.55 -17.03
C VAL A 16 -7.85 -7.88 -16.38
N ASP A 17 -9.07 -8.31 -16.69
CA ASP A 17 -10.31 -7.77 -16.11
C ASP A 17 -10.32 -7.80 -14.58
N VAL A 18 -10.07 -8.96 -13.98
CA VAL A 18 -10.09 -9.12 -12.52
C VAL A 18 -8.95 -8.35 -11.86
N THR A 19 -7.78 -8.28 -12.52
CA THR A 19 -6.65 -7.49 -12.03
C THR A 19 -7.00 -5.99 -12.03
N LEU A 20 -7.61 -5.48 -13.11
CA LEU A 20 -8.09 -4.10 -13.20
C LEU A 20 -9.16 -3.81 -12.15
N GLY A 21 -10.11 -4.73 -11.95
CA GLY A 21 -11.15 -4.61 -10.91
C GLY A 21 -10.58 -4.51 -9.50
N THR A 22 -9.52 -5.26 -9.22
CA THR A 22 -8.79 -5.18 -7.94
C THR A 22 -8.15 -3.78 -7.77
N LEU A 23 -7.47 -3.27 -8.80
CA LEU A 23 -6.85 -1.94 -8.76
C LEU A 23 -7.88 -0.81 -8.66
N ARG A 24 -9.03 -0.95 -9.33
CA ARG A 24 -10.15 -0.03 -9.24
C ARG A 24 -10.69 0.01 -7.81
N LEU A 25 -10.98 -1.14 -7.22
CA LEU A 25 -11.48 -1.23 -5.84
C LEU A 25 -10.51 -0.53 -4.86
N LEU A 26 -9.21 -0.77 -4.98
CA LEU A 26 -8.20 -0.08 -4.18
C LEU A 26 -8.23 1.44 -4.39
N SER A 27 -8.40 1.89 -5.63
CA SER A 27 -8.50 3.32 -5.95
C SER A 27 -9.74 3.95 -5.31
N VAL A 28 -10.87 3.25 -5.28
CA VAL A 28 -12.13 3.69 -4.63
C VAL A 28 -11.95 3.79 -3.11
N VAL A 29 -11.44 2.73 -2.46
CA VAL A 29 -11.20 2.71 -1.01
C VAL A 29 -10.27 3.84 -0.57
N ARG A 30 -9.33 4.24 -1.45
CA ARG A 30 -8.38 5.33 -1.20
C ARG A 30 -8.88 6.72 -1.63
N GLY A 31 -10.07 6.82 -2.22
CA GLY A 31 -10.64 8.07 -2.69
C GLY A 31 -9.94 8.67 -3.94
N ILE A 32 -9.14 7.90 -4.68
CA ILE A 32 -8.46 8.37 -5.91
C ILE A 32 -9.43 8.31 -7.09
N ARG A 33 -10.29 9.33 -7.20
CA ARG A 33 -11.43 9.36 -8.14
C ARG A 33 -11.03 9.18 -9.61
N GLY A 34 -9.94 9.83 -10.05
CA GLY A 34 -9.49 9.78 -11.44
C GLY A 34 -9.05 8.38 -11.89
N LEU A 35 -8.24 7.71 -11.09
CA LEU A 35 -7.82 6.33 -11.38
C LEU A 35 -9.01 5.36 -11.33
N ALA A 36 -9.90 5.51 -10.34
CA ALA A 36 -11.08 4.66 -10.24
C ALA A 36 -11.99 4.77 -11.48
N PHE A 37 -12.17 5.97 -12.02
CA PHE A 37 -12.95 6.20 -13.24
C PHE A 37 -12.32 5.53 -14.47
N VAL A 38 -11.04 5.80 -14.72
CA VAL A 38 -10.32 5.27 -15.90
C VAL A 38 -10.26 3.74 -15.85
N LEU A 39 -9.89 3.17 -14.70
CA LEU A 39 -9.82 1.73 -14.52
C LEU A 39 -11.18 1.07 -14.71
N GLY A 40 -12.26 1.67 -14.18
CA GLY A 40 -13.62 1.14 -14.34
C GLY A 40 -14.12 1.17 -15.78
N LEU A 41 -13.75 2.20 -16.56
CA LEU A 41 -14.10 2.27 -17.98
C LEU A 41 -13.43 1.14 -18.77
N PHE A 42 -12.11 0.95 -18.59
CA PHE A 42 -11.37 -0.10 -19.29
C PHE A 42 -11.78 -1.50 -18.82
N GLU A 43 -12.01 -1.71 -17.52
CA GLU A 43 -12.55 -2.96 -16.97
C GLU A 43 -13.88 -3.32 -17.65
N ALA A 44 -14.84 -2.39 -17.73
CA ALA A 44 -16.13 -2.65 -18.38
C ALA A 44 -15.98 -3.04 -19.86
N LEU A 45 -15.06 -2.40 -20.62
CA LEU A 45 -14.80 -2.75 -22.02
C LEU A 45 -14.22 -4.15 -22.18
N VAL A 46 -13.26 -4.53 -21.33
CA VAL A 46 -12.65 -5.86 -21.35
C VAL A 46 -13.69 -6.91 -20.95
N TRP A 47 -14.51 -6.63 -19.94
CA TRP A 47 -15.58 -7.51 -19.50
C TRP A 47 -16.56 -7.81 -20.62
N VAL A 48 -17.08 -6.76 -21.29
CA VAL A 48 -18.02 -6.90 -22.43
C VAL A 48 -17.37 -7.70 -23.56
N PHE A 49 -16.12 -7.41 -23.91
CA PHE A 49 -15.41 -8.17 -24.95
C PHE A 49 -15.27 -9.66 -24.59
N ALA A 50 -14.86 -9.97 -23.36
CA ALA A 50 -14.65 -11.34 -22.91
C ALA A 50 -15.96 -12.14 -22.86
N ILE A 51 -17.04 -11.55 -22.33
CA ILE A 51 -18.33 -12.22 -22.22
C ILE A 51 -18.96 -12.44 -23.60
N SER A 52 -18.84 -11.49 -24.54
CA SER A 52 -19.31 -11.65 -25.92
C SER A 52 -18.64 -12.84 -26.63
N LYS A 53 -17.36 -13.12 -26.37
CA LYS A 53 -16.66 -14.28 -26.94
C LYS A 53 -17.18 -15.61 -26.42
N VAL A 54 -17.54 -15.68 -25.13
CA VAL A 54 -18.14 -16.88 -24.53
C VAL A 54 -19.56 -17.09 -25.05
N TYR A 55 -20.38 -16.03 -25.09
CA TYR A 55 -21.76 -16.12 -25.59
C TYR A 55 -21.85 -16.51 -27.07
N ALA A 56 -20.89 -16.09 -27.89
CA ALA A 56 -20.85 -16.46 -29.30
C ALA A 56 -20.55 -17.95 -29.54
N ASN A 57 -20.08 -18.68 -28.51
CA ASN A 57 -19.66 -20.08 -28.64
C ASN A 57 -20.11 -20.93 -27.43
N LEU A 58 -21.39 -20.87 -27.10
CA LEU A 58 -21.98 -21.60 -25.96
C LEU A 58 -21.98 -23.12 -26.13
N ASP A 59 -21.77 -23.59 -27.34
CA ASP A 59 -21.66 -25.01 -27.71
C ASP A 59 -20.39 -25.68 -27.14
N GLN A 60 -19.41 -24.89 -26.65
CA GLN A 60 -18.14 -25.39 -26.14
C GLN A 60 -17.97 -25.13 -24.63
N PRO A 61 -18.18 -26.15 -23.77
CA PRO A 61 -18.02 -26.03 -22.32
C PRO A 61 -16.61 -25.57 -21.89
N LEU A 62 -15.61 -25.80 -22.75
CA LEU A 62 -14.22 -25.40 -22.53
C LEU A 62 -14.09 -23.89 -22.30
N TYR A 63 -14.87 -23.05 -23.00
CA TYR A 63 -14.81 -21.60 -22.83
C TYR A 63 -15.35 -21.14 -21.48
N MET A 64 -16.35 -21.83 -20.92
CA MET A 64 -16.85 -21.54 -19.58
C MET A 64 -15.80 -21.90 -18.52
N ILE A 65 -15.13 -23.05 -18.68
CA ILE A 65 -14.03 -23.46 -17.78
C ILE A 65 -12.87 -22.47 -17.88
N ALA A 66 -12.52 -22.05 -19.09
CA ALA A 66 -11.48 -21.05 -19.35
C ALA A 66 -11.81 -19.69 -18.71
N PHE A 67 -13.06 -19.27 -18.78
CA PHE A 67 -13.54 -18.05 -18.13
C PHE A 67 -13.43 -18.13 -16.61
N ALA A 68 -13.83 -19.26 -16.02
CA ALA A 68 -13.72 -19.49 -14.57
C ALA A 68 -12.25 -19.57 -14.10
N LEU A 69 -11.39 -20.27 -14.85
CA LEU A 69 -9.96 -20.34 -14.57
C LEU A 69 -9.29 -18.97 -14.67
N GLY A 70 -9.59 -18.21 -15.73
CA GLY A 70 -9.09 -16.84 -15.89
C GLY A 70 -9.50 -15.94 -14.73
N PHE A 71 -10.72 -16.10 -14.21
CA PHE A 71 -11.16 -15.38 -13.01
C PHE A 71 -10.38 -15.76 -11.75
N ALA A 72 -10.16 -17.06 -11.50
CA ALA A 72 -9.40 -17.53 -10.35
C ALA A 72 -7.94 -17.06 -10.39
N ILE A 73 -7.28 -17.23 -11.55
CA ILE A 73 -5.89 -16.78 -11.77
C ILE A 73 -5.80 -15.25 -11.68
N GLY A 74 -6.77 -14.54 -12.26
CA GLY A 74 -6.86 -13.09 -12.20
C GLY A 74 -6.90 -12.56 -10.77
N ASN A 75 -7.63 -13.21 -9.86
CA ASN A 75 -7.64 -12.84 -8.44
C ASN A 75 -6.26 -13.03 -7.81
N PHE A 76 -5.60 -14.16 -8.08
CA PHE A 76 -4.25 -14.42 -7.56
C PHE A 76 -3.24 -13.36 -8.05
N VAL A 77 -3.28 -13.02 -9.33
CA VAL A 77 -2.44 -11.97 -9.93
C VAL A 77 -2.77 -10.60 -9.36
N GLY A 78 -4.06 -10.26 -9.26
CA GLY A 78 -4.55 -9.00 -8.69
C GLY A 78 -4.09 -8.78 -7.25
N LEU A 79 -4.22 -9.80 -6.39
CA LEU A 79 -3.71 -9.78 -5.01
C LEU A 79 -2.18 -9.67 -4.96
N THR A 80 -1.47 -10.37 -5.84
CA THR A 80 -0.01 -10.28 -5.90
C THR A 80 0.45 -8.89 -6.34
N LEU A 81 -0.26 -8.28 -7.28
CA LEU A 81 0.01 -6.94 -7.78
C LEU A 81 -0.32 -5.89 -6.71
N GLU A 82 -1.44 -6.02 -6.00
CA GLU A 82 -1.81 -5.18 -4.85
C GLU A 82 -0.67 -5.15 -3.82
N ARG A 83 -0.18 -6.32 -3.42
CA ARG A 83 0.93 -6.45 -2.47
C ARG A 83 2.21 -5.78 -2.96
N ARG A 84 2.56 -5.95 -4.26
CA ARG A 84 3.75 -5.31 -4.85
C ARG A 84 3.61 -3.80 -4.98
N LEU A 85 2.42 -3.34 -5.31
CA LEU A 85 2.16 -1.92 -5.45
C LEU A 85 2.26 -1.21 -4.10
N ALA A 86 1.98 -1.89 -2.98
CA ALA A 86 2.25 -1.41 -1.61
C ALA A 86 1.94 0.09 -1.45
N PHE A 87 0.83 0.50 -2.06
CA PHE A 87 0.41 1.89 -2.09
C PHE A 87 -0.03 2.29 -0.68
N GLY A 88 0.12 3.58 -0.36
CA GLY A 88 -0.38 4.15 0.90
C GLY A 88 0.70 4.40 1.94
N SER A 89 0.29 5.07 3.01
CA SER A 89 1.11 5.36 4.18
C SER A 89 0.68 4.49 5.34
N GLN A 90 1.64 4.12 6.17
CA GLN A 90 1.42 3.46 7.44
C GLN A 90 2.07 4.30 8.54
N MET A 91 1.52 4.20 9.73
CA MET A 91 2.06 4.82 10.92
C MET A 91 2.67 3.73 11.80
N ALA A 92 3.97 3.81 12.04
CA ALA A 92 4.64 2.97 13.03
C ALA A 92 4.68 3.70 14.37
N ARG A 93 4.27 3.01 15.43
CA ARG A 93 4.49 3.38 16.82
C ARG A 93 5.54 2.43 17.38
N ILE A 94 6.75 2.90 17.59
CA ILE A 94 7.86 2.08 18.09
C ILE A 94 8.14 2.47 19.53
N PHE A 95 8.09 1.51 20.44
CA PHE A 95 8.37 1.69 21.85
C PHE A 95 9.78 1.20 22.15
N THR A 96 10.61 2.07 22.68
CA THR A 96 12.04 1.82 22.92
C THR A 96 12.53 2.61 24.13
N ARG A 97 13.57 2.10 24.80
CA ARG A 97 14.31 2.84 25.84
C ARG A 97 15.54 3.56 25.29
N HIS A 98 15.91 3.29 24.04
CA HIS A 98 17.09 3.81 23.35
C HIS A 98 16.71 4.86 22.28
N SER A 99 15.73 5.70 22.59
CA SER A 99 15.20 6.70 21.64
C SER A 99 16.25 7.73 21.20
N CYS A 100 17.23 8.02 22.05
CA CYS A 100 18.32 8.95 21.78
C CYS A 100 19.19 8.52 20.60
N ASP A 101 19.38 7.21 20.43
CA ASP A 101 20.26 6.64 19.41
C ASP A 101 19.48 6.37 18.11
N ILE A 102 18.23 5.92 18.23
CA ILE A 102 17.38 5.56 17.09
C ILE A 102 16.85 6.79 16.34
N THR A 103 16.50 7.87 17.07
CA THR A 103 15.85 9.04 16.47
C THR A 103 16.73 9.76 15.44
N PRO A 104 18.03 10.04 15.69
CA PRO A 104 18.92 10.63 14.68
C PRO A 104 19.08 9.75 13.45
N HIS A 105 19.18 8.44 13.64
CA HIS A 105 19.33 7.49 12.54
C HIS A 105 18.11 7.50 11.61
N PHE A 106 16.90 7.46 12.16
CA PHE A 106 15.67 7.54 11.37
C PHE A 106 15.54 8.87 10.63
N ARG A 107 15.96 9.98 11.23
CA ARG A 107 15.98 11.29 10.58
C ARG A 107 16.96 11.33 9.41
N ASN A 108 18.14 10.72 9.55
CA ASN A 108 19.13 10.62 8.47
C ASN A 108 18.63 9.76 7.30
N LEU A 109 17.81 8.74 7.57
CA LEU A 109 17.12 7.94 6.55
C LEU A 109 15.95 8.70 5.88
N GLY A 110 15.68 9.95 6.27
CA GLY A 110 14.64 10.79 5.72
C GLY A 110 13.24 10.52 6.29
N PHE A 111 13.14 9.84 7.44
CA PHE A 111 11.86 9.63 8.12
C PHE A 111 11.53 10.79 9.06
N GLY A 112 10.27 11.23 9.03
CA GLY A 112 9.73 12.17 10.02
C GLY A 112 9.39 11.43 11.31
N VAL A 113 10.15 11.71 12.37
CA VAL A 113 9.99 11.06 13.69
C VAL A 113 9.57 12.07 14.75
N THR A 114 8.48 11.75 15.43
CA THR A 114 8.04 12.46 16.65
C THR A 114 8.24 11.54 17.84
N ASN A 115 8.96 12.01 18.86
CA ASN A 115 9.21 11.24 20.09
C ASN A 115 8.22 11.68 21.18
N PHE A 116 7.56 10.72 21.81
CA PHE A 116 6.70 10.90 22.98
C PHE A 116 7.31 10.16 24.17
N ARG A 117 7.52 10.87 25.28
CA ARG A 117 7.96 10.24 26.54
C ARG A 117 6.78 9.62 27.27
N GLY A 118 6.95 8.42 27.79
CA GLY A 118 5.93 7.71 28.56
C GLY A 118 6.54 6.83 29.64
N GLU A 119 5.67 6.10 30.33
CA GLU A 119 6.04 5.15 31.38
C GLU A 119 5.34 3.82 31.12
N GLY A 120 6.11 2.74 31.10
CA GLY A 120 5.62 1.38 31.01
C GLY A 120 5.68 0.68 32.37
N LYS A 121 5.25 -0.59 32.40
CA LYS A 121 5.31 -1.42 33.60
C LYS A 121 6.69 -1.44 34.26
N ASP A 122 7.73 -1.49 33.43
CA ASP A 122 9.12 -1.67 33.85
C ASP A 122 9.90 -0.34 33.85
N GLY A 123 9.20 0.80 33.92
CA GLY A 123 9.78 2.14 34.01
C GLY A 123 9.66 2.98 32.72
N PRO A 124 10.47 4.04 32.58
CA PRO A 124 10.33 5.01 31.49
C PRO A 124 10.58 4.37 30.11
N VAL A 125 9.73 4.72 29.14
CA VAL A 125 9.81 4.25 27.76
C VAL A 125 9.39 5.37 26.81
N ASP A 126 10.07 5.45 25.67
CA ASP A 126 9.76 6.43 24.64
C ASP A 126 9.00 5.76 23.48
N MET A 127 7.98 6.45 22.97
CA MET A 127 7.23 6.06 21.78
C MET A 127 7.63 6.96 20.61
N LEU A 128 8.29 6.36 19.62
CA LEU A 128 8.59 6.99 18.34
C LEU A 128 7.42 6.79 17.38
N LEU A 129 6.81 7.89 16.97
CA LEU A 129 5.75 7.92 15.97
C LEU A 129 6.37 8.26 14.61
N VAL A 130 6.26 7.34 13.65
CA VAL A 130 6.87 7.49 12.32
C VAL A 130 5.86 7.17 11.23
N LYS A 131 5.54 8.18 10.42
CA LYS A 131 4.77 7.99 9.18
C LYS A 131 5.73 7.56 8.07
N ALA A 132 5.49 6.41 7.47
CA ALA A 132 6.28 5.92 6.35
C ALA A 132 5.38 5.35 5.25
N GLN A 133 5.87 5.36 4.01
CA GLN A 133 5.22 4.61 2.92
C GLN A 133 5.25 3.11 3.25
N ARG A 134 4.17 2.39 2.92
CA ARG A 134 4.06 0.94 3.18
C ARG A 134 5.25 0.15 2.61
N ARG A 135 5.79 0.56 1.45
CA ARG A 135 7.01 -0.02 0.86
C ARG A 135 8.27 0.15 1.72
N LYS A 136 8.39 1.26 2.45
CA LYS A 136 9.56 1.58 3.31
C LYS A 136 9.41 1.04 4.73
N MET A 137 8.20 0.62 5.12
CA MET A 137 7.92 0.12 6.47
C MET A 137 8.82 -1.07 6.88
N PRO A 138 9.05 -2.10 6.04
CA PRO A 138 9.92 -3.20 6.41
C PRO A 138 11.37 -2.77 6.69
N ALA A 139 11.90 -1.80 5.93
CA ALA A 139 13.24 -1.27 6.14
C ALA A 139 13.34 -0.49 7.45
N LEU A 140 12.31 0.31 7.77
CA LEU A 140 12.21 1.05 9.02
C LEU A 140 12.15 0.11 10.24
N LEU A 141 11.34 -0.95 10.17
CA LEU A 141 11.21 -1.92 11.27
C LEU A 141 12.50 -2.74 11.47
N ARG A 142 13.21 -3.08 10.39
CA ARG A 142 14.54 -3.72 10.49
C ARG A 142 15.54 -2.81 11.18
N ALA A 143 15.64 -1.55 10.75
CA ALA A 143 16.53 -0.58 11.37
C ALA A 143 16.21 -0.37 12.86
N ALA A 144 14.92 -0.37 13.23
CA ALA A 144 14.50 -0.31 14.63
C ALA A 144 15.05 -1.50 15.45
N LYS A 145 14.86 -2.72 14.94
CA LYS A 145 15.29 -3.96 15.60
C LYS A 145 16.80 -4.15 15.66
N GLU A 146 17.53 -3.61 14.69
CA GLU A 146 19.00 -3.62 14.69
C GLU A 146 19.59 -2.74 15.80
N HIS A 147 18.94 -1.61 16.12
CA HIS A 147 19.39 -0.70 17.17
C HIS A 147 18.90 -1.11 18.56
N ASP A 148 17.66 -1.60 18.65
CA ASP A 148 17.09 -2.08 19.91
C ASP A 148 16.35 -3.41 19.68
N PRO A 149 17.00 -4.56 19.96
CA PRO A 149 16.38 -5.87 19.84
C PRO A 149 15.12 -6.03 20.71
N HIS A 150 15.03 -5.30 21.82
CA HIS A 150 13.93 -5.33 22.77
C HIS A 150 12.79 -4.36 22.42
N CYS A 151 12.94 -3.52 21.38
CA CYS A 151 11.86 -2.63 20.98
C CYS A 151 10.65 -3.43 20.49
N PHE A 152 9.44 -2.93 20.75
CA PHE A 152 8.22 -3.45 20.13
C PHE A 152 7.52 -2.36 19.35
N TYR A 153 6.71 -2.74 18.36
CA TYR A 153 6.09 -1.78 17.48
C TYR A 153 4.66 -2.17 17.11
N ILE A 154 3.85 -1.16 16.83
CA ILE A 154 2.49 -1.28 16.29
C ILE A 154 2.48 -0.55 14.96
N VAL A 155 1.85 -1.14 13.95
CA VAL A 155 1.71 -0.53 12.61
C VAL A 155 0.23 -0.31 12.33
N ASP A 156 -0.16 0.95 12.21
CA ASP A 156 -1.51 1.36 11.84
C ASP A 156 -1.56 1.75 10.35
N GLU A 157 -2.69 1.49 9.70
CA GLU A 157 -2.95 2.02 8.36
C GLU A 157 -3.39 3.48 8.43
N VAL A 158 -2.83 4.34 7.57
CA VAL A 158 -3.17 5.76 7.51
C VAL A 158 -3.99 6.04 6.26
N THR A 159 -5.30 6.19 6.44
CA THR A 159 -6.23 6.52 5.35
C THR A 159 -6.12 7.99 4.93
N LEU A 160 -6.02 8.89 5.91
CA LEU A 160 -5.93 10.34 5.71
C LEU A 160 -4.86 10.91 6.62
N SER A 161 -4.05 11.80 6.07
CA SER A 161 -3.10 12.59 6.86
C SER A 161 -2.88 13.92 6.16
N SER A 162 -2.85 15.00 6.96
CA SER A 162 -2.37 16.29 6.47
C SER A 162 -0.85 16.32 6.55
N GLU A 163 -0.20 16.89 5.54
CA GLU A 163 1.23 17.16 5.61
C GLU A 163 1.43 18.62 6.00
N PRO A 164 2.31 18.90 6.98
CA PRO A 164 2.58 20.27 7.37
C PRO A 164 3.21 21.01 6.19
N ASN A 165 2.67 22.20 5.88
CA ASN A 165 3.16 23.02 4.78
C ASN A 165 4.63 23.40 5.02
N PRO A 166 5.59 22.96 4.18
CA PRO A 166 7.02 23.23 4.40
C PRO A 166 7.33 24.73 4.45
N LYS A 167 6.53 25.58 3.80
CA LYS A 167 6.67 27.04 3.85
C LYS A 167 6.39 27.63 5.24
N LEU A 168 5.57 26.97 6.07
CA LEU A 168 5.26 27.41 7.44
C LEU A 168 6.30 26.93 8.46
N LEU A 169 7.06 25.87 8.15
CA LEU A 169 8.08 25.29 9.04
C LEU A 169 9.41 26.05 9.00
N GLY A 170 9.78 26.63 7.85
CA GLY A 170 11.01 27.42 7.71
C GLY A 170 11.04 28.72 8.54
N ALA A 171 9.88 29.32 8.81
CA ALA A 171 9.78 30.63 9.46
C ALA A 171 9.90 30.60 11.01
N ARG A 172 9.64 29.46 11.66
CA ARG A 172 9.67 29.35 13.14
C ARG A 172 10.91 28.67 13.70
N TRP A 173 11.68 27.94 12.89
CA TRP A 173 12.84 27.18 13.36
C TRP A 173 14.01 28.09 13.80
N TRP A 174 14.23 29.21 13.10
CA TRP A 174 15.25 30.21 13.46
C TRP A 174 14.90 31.02 14.72
N ARG A 175 13.60 31.27 14.99
CA ARG A 175 13.17 32.12 16.10
C ARG A 175 13.32 31.47 17.48
N ASN A 176 13.33 30.13 17.55
CA ASN A 176 13.43 29.40 18.82
C ASN A 176 14.87 29.10 19.26
N GLN A 177 15.88 29.32 18.42
CA GLN A 177 17.29 29.26 18.85
C GLN A 177 17.73 30.54 19.59
N ALA A 178 17.03 31.67 19.38
CA ALA A 178 17.35 32.94 20.04
C ALA A 178 16.83 33.07 21.49
N LEU A 179 15.92 32.18 21.93
CA LEU A 179 15.30 32.22 23.27
C LEU A 179 15.87 31.16 24.23
N ARG A 180 17.01 30.56 23.89
CA ARG A 180 17.77 29.60 24.71
C ARG A 180 19.18 30.10 25.06
N LYS A 181 19.33 31.40 25.26
CA LYS A 181 20.49 31.99 25.94
C LYS A 181 20.04 32.58 27.26
#